data_AF-A0A7V8VG55-F1
#
_entry.id   AF-A0A7V8VG55-F1
#
_cell.length_a   1.000
_cell.length_b   1.000
_cell.length_c   1.000
_cell.angle_alpha   90.00
_cell.angle_beta   90.00
_cell.angle_gamma   90.00
#
_symmetry.space_group_name_H-M   'P 1'
#
loop_
_entity.id
_entity.type
_entity.pdbx_description
1 polymer ?
#
loop_
_entity_poly.entity_id
_entity_poly.type
_entity_poly.pdbx_seq_one_letter_code
_entity_poly.pdbx_strand_id
1 'polypeptide(L)'
;MPRPRRPVDELLLTALAAGQTQQAAARLAKCSVRTVERRMADPAFRAALEAQRQQMMEWVRGEVKQAAIQALNTLKLLLASDKHEVRLEAAVALLRQVPKRWDRSQRWDRSQRRDGSQRRPVRRRSLQGLGPLGLVEKLRRRGALSSLGLFAAPPSQGIEALLRGLASAPAGSAKGGTAPSGGTAPSAGTAPSGGTAPSGLGTGNRFRRS
;
A
#
# COMPACT_ATOMS: atom_id res chain seq x y z
N MET A 1 3.63 14.07 -25.50
CA MET A 1 2.43 13.21 -25.62
C MET A 1 2.76 11.82 -25.08
N PRO A 2 2.10 11.33 -24.02
CA PRO A 2 2.27 9.95 -23.59
C PRO A 2 1.77 9.00 -24.71
N ARG A 3 2.60 8.03 -25.11
CA ARG A 3 2.20 7.02 -26.09
C ARG A 3 1.03 6.18 -25.52
N PRO A 4 0.01 5.83 -26.33
CA PRO A 4 -1.05 4.93 -25.89
C PRO A 4 -0.43 3.61 -25.45
N ARG A 5 -0.78 3.15 -24.23
CA ARG A 5 -0.26 1.91 -23.66
C ARG A 5 -0.82 0.74 -24.47
N ARG A 6 0.00 -0.29 -24.68
CA ARG A 6 -0.48 -1.51 -25.32
C ARG A 6 -1.39 -2.24 -24.31
N PRO A 7 -2.49 -2.88 -24.75
CA PRO A 7 -3.41 -3.59 -23.85
C PRO A 7 -2.71 -4.67 -23.00
N VAL A 8 -1.65 -5.28 -23.52
CA VAL A 8 -0.79 -6.24 -22.80
C VAL A 8 -0.08 -5.58 -21.61
N ASP A 9 0.38 -4.34 -21.75
CA ASP A 9 1.11 -3.64 -20.69
C ASP A 9 0.16 -3.30 -19.52
N GLU A 10 -1.11 -2.99 -19.80
CA GLU A 10 -2.13 -2.74 -18.77
C GLU A 10 -2.44 -4.00 -17.95
N LEU A 11 -2.62 -5.15 -18.61
CA LEU A 11 -2.81 -6.43 -17.93
C LEU A 11 -1.61 -6.81 -17.06
N LEU A 12 -0.38 -6.59 -17.56
CA LEU A 12 0.84 -6.82 -16.77
C LEU A 12 0.90 -5.91 -15.55
N LEU A 13 0.60 -4.61 -15.71
CA LEU A 13 0.59 -3.65 -14.60
C LEU A 13 -0.41 -4.06 -13.52
N THR A 14 -1.65 -4.39 -13.90
CA THR A 14 -2.68 -4.83 -12.95
C THR A 14 -2.27 -6.10 -12.20
N ALA A 15 -1.76 -7.12 -12.91
CA ALA A 15 -1.34 -8.37 -12.29
C ALA A 15 -0.16 -8.18 -11.32
N LEU A 16 0.86 -7.41 -11.72
CA LEU A 16 2.04 -7.15 -10.89
C LEU A 16 1.74 -6.22 -9.71
N ALA A 17 0.80 -5.27 -9.88
CA ALA A 17 0.35 -4.40 -8.79
C ALA A 17 -0.43 -5.19 -7.74
N ALA A 18 -1.19 -6.20 -8.15
CA ALA A 18 -1.84 -7.17 -7.25
C ALA A 18 -0.87 -8.14 -6.55
N GLY A 19 0.45 -8.04 -6.80
CA GLY A 19 1.46 -8.87 -6.15
C GLY A 19 1.71 -10.23 -6.79
N GLN A 20 1.20 -10.48 -8.00
CA GLN A 20 1.48 -11.72 -8.74
C GLN A 20 2.96 -11.83 -9.13
N THR A 21 3.45 -13.06 -9.25
CA THR A 21 4.80 -13.32 -9.75
C THR A 21 4.91 -12.95 -11.24
N GLN A 22 6.12 -12.66 -11.73
CA GLN A 22 6.35 -12.33 -13.15
C GLN A 22 5.87 -13.45 -14.09
N GLN A 23 6.02 -14.71 -13.68
CA GLN A 23 5.53 -15.87 -14.42
C GLN A 23 4.00 -15.92 -14.48
N ALA A 24 3.32 -15.66 -13.36
CA ALA A 24 1.86 -15.61 -13.31
C ALA A 24 1.30 -14.44 -14.13
N ALA A 25 1.91 -13.26 -14.00
CA ALA A 25 1.56 -12.08 -14.79
C ALA A 25 1.76 -12.32 -16.30
N ALA A 26 2.85 -12.98 -16.70
CA ALA A 26 3.11 -13.34 -18.09
C ALA A 26 2.01 -14.24 -18.68
N ARG A 27 1.57 -15.26 -17.91
CA ARG A 27 0.46 -16.15 -18.30
C ARG A 27 -0.86 -15.39 -18.47
N LEU A 28 -1.20 -14.52 -17.52
CA LEU A 28 -2.42 -13.71 -17.58
C LEU A 28 -2.42 -12.75 -18.77
N ALA A 29 -1.28 -12.12 -19.05
CA ALA A 29 -1.11 -11.19 -20.15
C ALA A 29 -0.82 -11.87 -21.50
N LYS A 30 -0.81 -13.22 -21.54
CA LYS A 30 -0.50 -14.05 -22.72
C LYS A 30 0.83 -13.65 -23.40
N CYS A 31 1.87 -13.41 -22.61
CA CYS A 31 3.20 -13.06 -23.10
C CYS A 31 4.29 -13.94 -22.46
N SER A 32 5.52 -13.87 -22.99
CA SER A 32 6.66 -14.62 -22.44
C SER A 32 7.25 -13.93 -21.21
N VAL A 33 7.84 -14.70 -20.28
CA VAL A 33 8.51 -14.16 -19.09
C VAL A 33 9.63 -13.17 -19.47
N ARG A 34 10.41 -13.48 -20.52
CA ARG A 34 11.42 -12.57 -21.08
C ARG A 34 10.86 -11.21 -21.48
N THR A 35 9.60 -11.17 -21.93
CA THR A 35 8.91 -9.91 -22.25
C THR A 35 8.63 -9.11 -20.98
N VAL A 36 8.18 -9.77 -19.91
CA VAL A 36 7.95 -9.14 -18.60
C VAL A 36 9.26 -8.61 -18.01
N GLU A 37 10.33 -9.40 -18.03
CA GLU A 37 11.67 -8.98 -17.57
C GLU A 37 12.17 -7.75 -18.33
N ARG A 38 12.05 -7.75 -19.67
CA ARG A 38 12.40 -6.59 -20.51
C ARG A 38 11.56 -5.37 -20.17
N ARG A 39 10.28 -5.53 -19.86
CA ARG A 39 9.40 -4.44 -19.41
C ARG A 39 9.79 -3.94 -18.02
N MET A 40 10.14 -4.82 -17.11
CA MET A 40 10.61 -4.45 -15.77
C MET A 40 11.93 -3.68 -15.80
N ALA A 41 12.77 -3.88 -16.82
CA ALA A 41 13.98 -3.08 -17.02
C ALA A 41 13.66 -1.63 -17.45
N ASP A 42 12.50 -1.39 -18.08
CA ASP A 42 12.08 -0.06 -18.50
C ASP A 42 11.70 0.82 -17.28
N PRO A 43 12.40 1.94 -17.03
CA PRO A 43 12.08 2.82 -15.91
C PRO A 43 10.67 3.43 -15.99
N ALA A 44 10.14 3.67 -17.19
CA ALA A 44 8.79 4.21 -17.36
C ALA A 44 7.71 3.20 -16.95
N PHE A 45 7.94 1.92 -17.26
CA PHE A 45 7.03 0.84 -16.84
C PHE A 45 7.06 0.64 -15.32
N ARG A 46 8.25 0.68 -14.69
CA ARG A 46 8.38 0.62 -13.22
C ARG A 46 7.69 1.78 -12.52
N ALA A 47 7.84 3.00 -13.04
CA ALA A 47 7.13 4.16 -12.50
C ALA A 47 5.60 3.99 -12.60
N ALA A 48 5.10 3.46 -13.71
CA ALA A 48 3.68 3.15 -13.86
C ALA A 48 3.20 2.05 -12.89
N LEU A 49 4.01 1.02 -12.65
CA LEU A 49 3.70 -0.05 -11.69
C LEU A 49 3.60 0.48 -10.26
N GLU A 50 4.55 1.32 -9.84
CA GLU A 50 4.52 1.93 -8.51
C GLU A 50 3.33 2.88 -8.35
N ALA A 51 3.00 3.66 -9.37
CA ALA A 51 1.79 4.49 -9.36
C ALA A 51 0.52 3.65 -9.20
N GLN A 52 0.42 2.53 -9.94
CA GLN A 52 -0.72 1.60 -9.84
C GLN A 52 -0.82 0.98 -8.43
N ARG A 53 0.32 0.57 -7.84
CA ARG A 53 0.36 0.05 -6.46
C ARG A 53 -0.10 1.08 -5.45
N GLN A 54 0.34 2.32 -5.59
CA GLN A 54 -0.08 3.41 -4.71
C GLN A 54 -1.59 3.65 -4.81
N GLN A 55 -2.14 3.66 -6.04
CA GLN A 55 -3.58 3.81 -6.26
C GLN A 55 -4.38 2.67 -5.61
N MET A 56 -3.94 1.42 -5.79
CA MET A 56 -4.58 0.26 -5.14
C MET A 56 -4.53 0.37 -3.61
N MET A 57 -3.39 0.75 -3.05
CA MET A 57 -3.25 0.93 -1.60
C MET A 57 -4.16 2.04 -1.07
N GLU A 58 -4.29 3.15 -1.79
CA GLU A 58 -5.17 4.25 -1.38
C GLU A 58 -6.64 3.83 -1.44
N TRP A 59 -7.03 3.07 -2.46
CA TRP A 59 -8.37 2.49 -2.53
C TRP A 59 -8.66 1.55 -1.36
N VAL A 60 -7.76 0.59 -1.07
CA VAL A 60 -7.89 -0.32 0.08
C VAL A 60 -7.99 0.46 1.41
N ARG A 61 -7.20 1.53 1.57
CA ARG A 61 -7.30 2.41 2.75
C ARG A 61 -8.66 3.08 2.85
N GLY A 62 -9.24 3.50 1.73
CA GLY A 62 -10.60 4.03 1.66
C GLY A 62 -11.63 3.02 2.15
N GLU A 63 -11.60 1.80 1.61
CA GLU A 63 -12.50 0.71 2.00
C GLU A 63 -12.38 0.35 3.48
N VAL A 64 -11.16 0.24 4.00
CA VAL A 64 -10.92 -0.04 5.43
C VAL A 64 -11.48 1.08 6.31
N LYS A 65 -11.32 2.36 5.92
CA LYS A 65 -11.90 3.49 6.66
C LYS A 65 -13.43 3.42 6.65
N GLN A 66 -14.04 3.11 5.52
CA GLN A 66 -15.48 3.00 5.40
C GLN A 66 -16.03 1.85 6.26
N ALA A 67 -15.40 0.67 6.20
CA ALA A 67 -15.76 -0.47 7.05
C ALA A 67 -15.61 -0.13 8.55
N ALA A 68 -14.56 0.62 8.93
CA ALA A 68 -14.39 1.08 10.30
C ALA A 68 -15.51 2.04 10.74
N ILE A 69 -15.94 2.98 9.88
CA ILE A 69 -17.07 3.87 10.17
C ILE A 69 -18.36 3.07 10.37
N GLN A 70 -18.62 2.08 9.51
CA GLN A 70 -19.78 1.21 9.64
C GLN A 70 -19.77 0.44 10.96
N ALA A 71 -18.63 -0.17 11.33
CA ALA A 71 -18.48 -0.86 12.61
C ALA A 71 -18.71 0.07 13.81
N LEU A 72 -18.21 1.30 13.75
CA LEU A 72 -18.47 2.31 14.79
C LEU A 72 -19.94 2.68 14.89
N ASN A 73 -20.65 2.78 13.77
CA ASN A 73 -22.09 3.04 13.76
C ASN A 73 -22.86 1.87 14.38
N THR A 74 -22.48 0.62 14.08
CA THR A 74 -23.05 -0.56 14.71
C THR A 74 -22.84 -0.54 16.23
N LEU A 75 -21.63 -0.23 16.70
CA LEU A 75 -21.36 -0.11 18.14
C LEU A 75 -22.21 0.98 18.80
N LYS A 76 -22.38 2.14 18.14
CA LYS A 76 -23.26 3.21 18.65
C LYS A 76 -24.71 2.76 18.78
N LEU A 77 -25.22 1.97 17.83
CA LEU A 77 -26.57 1.42 17.92
C LEU A 77 -26.69 0.42 19.09
N LEU A 78 -25.67 -0.41 19.31
CA LEU A 78 -25.64 -1.36 20.43
C LEU A 78 -25.62 -0.68 21.82
N LEU A 79 -25.16 0.57 21.91
CA LEU A 79 -25.26 1.35 23.15
C LEU A 79 -26.70 1.66 23.55
N ALA A 80 -27.67 1.59 22.64
CA ALA A 80 -29.09 1.75 22.94
C ALA A 80 -29.80 0.42 23.26
N SER A 81 -29.07 -0.71 23.31
CA SER A 81 -29.67 -2.01 23.60
C SER A 81 -30.27 -2.08 25.01
N ASP A 82 -31.43 -2.72 25.16
CA ASP A 82 -32.06 -2.96 26.46
C ASP A 82 -31.21 -3.89 27.36
N LYS A 83 -30.43 -4.79 26.74
CA LYS A 83 -29.55 -5.71 27.45
C LYS A 83 -28.33 -4.97 27.99
N HIS A 84 -28.17 -4.96 29.32
CA HIS A 84 -27.07 -4.26 29.97
C HIS A 84 -25.69 -4.79 29.56
N GLU A 85 -25.54 -6.10 29.35
CA GLU A 85 -24.27 -6.74 28.96
C GLU A 85 -23.78 -6.23 27.60
N VAL A 86 -24.66 -6.28 26.59
CA VAL A 86 -24.36 -5.83 25.22
C VAL A 86 -23.96 -4.34 25.19
N ARG A 87 -24.68 -3.52 25.96
CA ARG A 87 -24.39 -2.08 26.09
C ARG A 87 -23.04 -1.82 26.76
N LEU A 88 -22.70 -2.55 27.83
CA LEU A 88 -21.41 -2.44 28.51
C LEU A 88 -20.26 -2.89 27.59
N GLU A 89 -20.41 -4.02 26.89
CA GLU A 89 -19.40 -4.52 25.96
C GLU A 89 -19.16 -3.55 24.79
N ALA A 90 -20.24 -2.98 24.22
CA ALA A 90 -20.13 -1.96 23.18
C ALA A 90 -19.40 -0.70 23.68
N ALA A 91 -19.67 -0.26 24.90
CA ALA A 91 -18.98 0.88 25.51
C ALA A 91 -17.49 0.59 25.73
N VAL A 92 -17.14 -0.60 26.25
CA VAL A 92 -15.74 -1.02 26.45
C VAL A 92 -15.02 -1.15 25.11
N ALA A 93 -15.66 -1.74 24.09
CA ALA A 93 -15.10 -1.87 22.75
C ALA A 93 -14.79 -0.49 22.15
N LEU A 94 -15.71 0.48 22.26
CA LEU A 94 -15.47 1.85 21.82
C LEU A 94 -14.30 2.52 22.56
N LEU A 95 -14.26 2.40 23.89
CA LEU A 95 -13.19 2.99 24.70
C LEU A 95 -11.80 2.39 24.39
N ARG A 96 -11.73 1.09 24.09
CA ARG A 96 -10.47 0.43 23.66
C ARG A 96 -9.96 0.95 22.31
N GLN A 97 -10.86 1.31 21.41
CA GLN A 97 -10.50 1.85 20.09
C GLN A 97 -10.06 3.30 20.14
N VAL A 98 -10.32 4.02 21.24
CA VAL A 98 -9.72 5.34 21.47
C VAL A 98 -8.23 5.11 21.74
N PRO A 99 -7.33 5.40 20.78
CA PRO A 99 -5.93 5.18 21.04
C PRO A 99 -5.49 6.14 22.16
N LYS A 100 -4.60 5.69 23.06
CA LYS A 100 -3.86 6.54 24.04
C LYS A 100 -3.15 7.76 23.40
N ARG A 101 -3.19 7.86 22.07
CA ARG A 101 -2.54 8.77 21.14
C ARG A 101 -2.97 10.24 21.27
N TRP A 102 -3.92 10.59 22.14
CA TRP A 102 -4.11 11.98 22.56
C TRP A 102 -2.78 12.62 23.03
N ASP A 103 -1.89 11.81 23.60
CA ASP A 103 -0.55 12.26 24.02
C ASP A 103 0.45 12.48 22.85
N ARG A 104 0.21 11.87 21.68
CA ARG A 104 1.12 11.95 20.52
C ARG A 104 0.77 13.11 19.57
N SER A 105 -0.49 13.52 19.44
CA SER A 105 -0.85 14.70 18.63
C SER A 105 -0.34 16.00 19.28
N GLN A 106 -0.33 16.06 20.63
CA GLN A 106 0.33 17.12 21.42
C GLN A 106 1.84 17.23 21.15
N ARG A 107 2.49 16.13 20.70
CA ARG A 107 3.93 16.12 20.35
C ARG A 107 4.18 16.63 18.93
N TRP A 108 3.29 16.30 17.99
CA TRP A 108 3.34 16.82 16.62
C TRP A 108 3.05 18.34 16.54
N ASP A 109 2.16 18.86 17.40
CA ASP A 109 1.91 20.31 17.49
C ASP A 109 3.12 21.08 18.06
N ARG A 110 3.87 20.46 19.00
CA ARG A 110 5.10 21.03 19.54
C ARG A 110 6.26 21.06 18.55
N SER A 111 6.39 20.08 17.65
CA SER A 111 7.42 20.10 16.60
C SER A 111 7.14 21.15 15.53
N GLN A 112 5.89 21.33 15.11
CA GLN A 112 5.49 22.38 14.16
C GLN A 112 5.76 23.79 14.71
N ARG A 113 5.53 24.02 16.02
CA ARG A 113 5.88 25.29 16.69
C ARG A 113 7.38 25.55 16.79
N ARG A 114 8.20 24.48 16.89
CA ARG A 114 9.68 24.60 16.86
C ARG A 114 10.21 24.88 15.46
N ASP A 115 9.64 24.27 14.43
CA ASP A 115 10.08 24.50 13.04
C ASP A 115 9.64 25.87 12.51
N GLY A 116 8.49 26.39 12.96
CA GLY A 116 8.05 27.76 12.63
C GLY A 116 8.94 28.87 13.22
N SER A 117 9.63 28.63 14.33
CA SER A 117 10.53 29.60 14.97
C SER A 117 12.01 29.43 14.62
N GLN A 118 12.40 28.32 13.98
CA GLN A 118 13.78 28.08 13.52
C GLN A 118 14.08 28.52 12.09
N ARG A 119 13.17 29.22 11.40
CA ARG A 119 13.57 30.11 10.30
C ARG A 119 14.23 31.37 10.87
N ARG A 120 15.32 31.20 11.62
CA ARG A 120 16.31 32.27 11.77
C ARG A 120 16.67 32.67 10.34
N PRO A 121 16.52 33.94 9.95
CA PRO A 121 17.00 34.37 8.66
C PRO A 121 18.48 34.01 8.65
N VAL A 122 18.86 33.10 7.76
CA VAL A 122 20.27 32.89 7.43
C VAL A 122 20.69 34.27 6.92
N ARG A 123 21.29 35.08 7.80
CA ARG A 123 21.92 36.33 7.40
C ARG A 123 22.82 35.92 6.26
N ARG A 124 22.40 36.27 5.03
CA ARG A 124 23.24 36.18 3.84
C ARG A 124 24.39 37.12 4.15
N ARG A 125 25.41 36.61 4.83
CA ARG A 125 26.71 37.22 4.95
C ARG A 125 27.18 37.23 3.51
N SER A 126 27.00 38.39 2.89
CA SER A 126 27.36 38.68 1.51
C SER A 126 28.74 38.07 1.24
N LEU A 127 28.80 37.21 0.22
CA LEU A 127 30.06 36.71 -0.33
C LEU A 127 30.70 37.75 -1.28
N GLN A 128 30.15 38.97 -1.32
CA GLN A 128 30.75 40.11 -2.01
C GLN A 128 32.03 40.48 -1.25
N GLY A 129 33.17 40.00 -1.74
CA GLY A 129 34.50 40.28 -1.16
C GLY A 129 35.46 39.08 -1.10
N LEU A 130 34.99 37.85 -1.34
CA LEU A 130 35.90 36.71 -1.46
C LEU A 130 36.42 36.62 -2.89
N GLY A 131 37.63 37.14 -3.11
CA GLY A 131 38.37 36.93 -4.35
C GLY A 131 38.55 35.44 -4.68
N PRO A 132 39.00 35.10 -5.91
CA PRO A 132 39.02 33.73 -6.42
C PRO A 132 39.77 32.74 -5.53
N LEU A 133 40.81 33.17 -4.80
CA LEU A 133 41.56 32.33 -3.87
C LEU A 133 40.80 32.04 -2.56
N GLY A 134 39.97 32.96 -2.09
CA GLY A 134 39.17 32.78 -0.87
C GLY A 134 38.04 31.75 -1.04
N LEU A 135 37.60 31.51 -2.28
CA LEU A 135 36.56 30.55 -2.61
C LEU A 135 37.11 29.11 -2.59
N VAL A 136 38.36 28.91 -3.06
CA VAL A 136 39.06 27.62 -3.06
C VAL A 136 39.39 27.16 -1.64
N GLU A 137 39.89 28.05 -0.78
CA GLU A 137 40.22 27.75 0.63
C GLU A 137 38.98 27.33 1.44
N LYS A 138 37.84 27.97 1.16
CA LYS A 138 36.57 27.71 1.85
C LYS A 138 35.90 26.42 1.38
N LEU A 139 36.09 26.02 0.12
CA LEU A 139 35.66 24.72 -0.41
C LEU A 139 36.55 23.58 0.12
N ARG A 140 37.85 23.82 0.31
CA ARG A 140 38.79 22.88 0.93
C ARG A 140 38.43 22.57 2.39
N ARG A 141 38.12 23.59 3.21
CA ARG A 141 37.69 23.41 4.62
C ARG A 141 36.33 22.73 4.80
N ARG A 142 35.50 22.70 3.74
CA ARG A 142 34.18 22.05 3.77
C ARG A 142 34.18 20.61 3.26
N GLY A 143 35.33 20.03 2.92
CA GLY A 143 35.42 18.65 2.43
C GLY A 143 34.75 18.44 1.07
N ALA A 144 34.42 19.52 0.34
CA ALA A 144 33.65 19.47 -0.90
C ALA A 144 34.50 19.15 -2.14
N LEU A 145 35.82 18.96 -1.98
CA LEU A 145 36.71 18.54 -3.07
C LEU A 145 36.79 17.02 -3.21
N SER A 146 36.28 16.25 -2.24
CA SER A 146 36.23 14.79 -2.31
C SER A 146 35.20 14.27 -3.32
N SER A 147 34.27 15.11 -3.80
CA SER A 147 33.24 14.73 -4.78
C SER A 147 33.64 14.90 -6.25
N LEU A 148 34.88 15.32 -6.54
CA LEU A 148 35.38 15.52 -7.92
C LEU A 148 36.07 14.30 -8.54
N GLY A 149 35.99 13.12 -7.94
CA GLY A 149 36.24 11.85 -8.64
C GLY A 149 37.68 11.59 -9.12
N LEU A 150 38.66 12.38 -8.70
CA LEU A 150 40.08 12.09 -8.92
C LEU A 150 40.67 11.34 -7.72
N PHE A 151 40.20 10.12 -7.45
CA PHE A 151 41.02 9.07 -6.84
C PHE A 151 40.35 7.71 -7.11
N ALA A 152 41.15 6.80 -7.62
CA ALA A 152 40.78 5.50 -8.16
C ALA A 152 40.00 4.61 -7.17
N ALA A 153 39.04 3.86 -7.71
CA ALA A 153 38.45 2.65 -7.11
C ALA A 153 39.19 1.41 -7.65
N PRO A 154 38.87 0.14 -7.29
CA PRO A 154 38.15 -0.50 -6.14
C PRO A 154 39.07 -1.66 -5.57
N PRO A 155 38.67 -2.79 -4.90
CA PRO A 155 37.32 -3.37 -4.78
C PRO A 155 36.93 -4.21 -3.51
N SER A 156 35.61 -4.45 -3.42
CA SER A 156 34.98 -5.78 -3.19
C SER A 156 35.07 -6.58 -1.89
N GLN A 157 35.37 -6.04 -0.70
CA GLN A 157 35.38 -6.91 0.51
C GLN A 157 34.08 -6.94 1.34
N GLY A 158 33.09 -6.09 1.05
CA GLY A 158 31.90 -5.97 1.92
C GLY A 158 30.72 -6.92 1.65
N ILE A 159 30.61 -7.49 0.44
CA ILE A 159 29.36 -8.18 0.00
C ILE A 159 29.48 -9.71 0.06
N GLU A 160 30.68 -10.27 -0.03
CA GLU A 160 30.93 -11.73 0.10
C GLU A 160 30.57 -12.27 1.50
N ALA A 161 30.74 -11.48 2.56
CA ALA A 161 30.44 -11.90 3.94
C ALA A 161 28.92 -12.05 4.21
N LEU A 162 28.07 -11.34 3.45
CA LEU A 162 26.61 -11.36 3.62
C LEU A 162 25.95 -12.52 2.85
N LEU A 163 26.57 -13.03 1.79
CA LEU A 163 26.04 -14.15 1.01
C LEU A 163 26.45 -15.52 1.57
N ARG A 164 27.58 -15.62 2.28
CA ARG A 164 28.04 -16.89 2.86
C ARG A 164 27.25 -17.33 4.11
N GLY A 165 26.52 -16.42 4.77
CA GLY A 165 25.68 -16.71 5.94
C GLY A 165 24.30 -17.29 5.64
N LEU A 166 23.83 -17.25 4.39
CA LEU A 166 22.50 -17.75 4.00
C LEU A 166 22.52 -19.18 3.41
N ALA A 167 23.71 -19.76 3.22
CA ALA A 167 23.87 -21.08 2.62
C ALA A 167 24.02 -22.24 3.63
N SER A 168 23.95 -21.98 4.94
CA SER A 168 24.05 -23.03 5.98
C SER A 168 22.86 -23.01 6.93
N ALA A 169 21.75 -23.63 6.53
CA ALA A 169 20.72 -24.10 7.46
C ALA A 169 20.32 -25.54 7.07
N PRO A 170 20.32 -26.49 8.02
CA PRO A 170 20.30 -27.92 7.72
C PRO A 170 18.96 -28.42 7.21
N ALA A 171 19.04 -29.36 6.27
CA ALA A 171 17.94 -30.20 5.80
C ALA A 171 17.36 -31.03 6.96
N GLY A 172 16.17 -30.65 7.42
CA GLY A 172 15.44 -31.32 8.49
C GLY A 172 14.21 -32.06 7.98
N SER A 173 14.43 -33.31 7.58
CA SER A 173 13.58 -34.50 7.74
C SER A 173 12.08 -34.45 7.41
N ALA A 174 11.74 -35.25 6.40
CA ALA A 174 10.42 -35.75 6.06
C ALA A 174 9.81 -36.66 7.14
N LYS A 175 8.48 -36.57 7.30
CA LYS A 175 7.51 -37.60 7.75
C LYS A 175 6.14 -37.05 7.33
N GLY A 176 5.48 -37.59 6.31
CA GLY A 176 4.87 -38.93 6.31
C GLY A 176 3.49 -38.83 6.95
N GLY A 177 2.47 -38.47 6.17
CA GLY A 177 1.10 -38.24 6.65
C GLY A 177 0.07 -38.56 5.58
N THR A 178 -0.39 -39.80 5.64
CA THR A 178 -1.42 -40.51 4.87
C THR A 178 -2.70 -39.73 4.58
N ALA A 179 -3.19 -39.88 3.35
CA ALA A 179 -4.52 -39.48 2.89
C ALA A 179 -5.63 -40.35 3.50
N PRO A 180 -6.80 -39.77 3.79
CA PRO A 180 -8.05 -40.51 3.77
C PRO A 180 -8.80 -40.27 2.46
N SER A 181 -8.97 -41.37 1.73
CA SER A 181 -9.99 -41.61 0.72
C SER A 181 -11.41 -41.50 1.29
N GLY A 182 -12.36 -41.00 0.49
CA GLY A 182 -13.78 -41.29 0.66
C GLY A 182 -14.63 -40.07 1.02
N GLY A 183 -15.37 -39.56 0.03
CA GLY A 183 -16.28 -38.43 0.20
C GLY A 183 -17.28 -38.34 -0.96
N THR A 184 -18.20 -39.29 -0.95
CA THR A 184 -19.40 -39.50 -1.78
C THR A 184 -20.05 -38.22 -2.32
N ALA A 185 -20.34 -38.23 -3.63
CA ALA A 185 -21.17 -37.24 -4.31
C ALA A 185 -22.66 -37.39 -3.93
N PRO A 186 -23.37 -36.31 -3.58
CA PRO A 186 -24.83 -36.31 -3.60
C PRO A 186 -25.36 -35.92 -4.98
N SER A 187 -26.15 -36.86 -5.48
CA SER A 187 -27.17 -36.83 -6.53
C SER A 187 -27.80 -35.48 -6.91
N ALA A 188 -28.03 -35.35 -8.21
CA ALA A 188 -28.89 -34.39 -8.88
C ALA A 188 -30.26 -34.23 -8.19
N GLY A 189 -30.59 -32.99 -7.83
CA GLY A 189 -31.89 -32.55 -7.34
C GLY A 189 -32.59 -31.65 -8.35
N THR A 190 -33.55 -32.24 -9.05
CA THR A 190 -34.77 -31.72 -9.67
C THR A 190 -35.06 -30.21 -9.55
N ALA A 191 -35.24 -29.58 -10.71
CA ALA A 191 -35.81 -28.24 -10.87
C ALA A 191 -37.31 -28.21 -10.53
N PRO A 192 -37.81 -27.22 -9.77
CA PRO A 192 -39.22 -26.86 -9.80
C PRO A 192 -39.49 -25.82 -10.88
N SER A 193 -40.21 -26.25 -11.91
CA SER A 193 -40.99 -25.42 -12.82
C SER A 193 -42.14 -24.74 -12.07
N GLY A 194 -42.41 -23.47 -12.39
CA GLY A 194 -43.71 -22.84 -12.19
C GLY A 194 -43.77 -21.79 -11.08
N GLY A 195 -43.98 -20.52 -11.46
CA GLY A 195 -44.12 -19.41 -10.52
C GLY A 195 -44.53 -18.12 -11.23
N THR A 196 -45.75 -18.12 -11.75
CA THR A 196 -46.62 -17.04 -12.22
C THR A 196 -46.26 -15.61 -11.75
N ALA A 197 -46.17 -14.70 -12.73
CA ALA A 197 -46.11 -13.26 -12.51
C ALA A 197 -47.47 -12.70 -12.06
N PRO A 198 -47.53 -11.83 -11.04
CA PRO A 198 -48.67 -10.94 -10.87
C PRO A 198 -48.41 -9.61 -11.60
N SER A 199 -49.12 -9.43 -12.71
CA SER A 199 -49.42 -8.13 -13.31
C SER A 199 -50.23 -7.30 -12.30
N GLY A 200 -49.58 -6.37 -11.62
CA GLY A 200 -50.20 -5.44 -10.68
C GLY A 200 -50.18 -4.02 -11.21
N LEU A 201 -51.20 -3.66 -11.99
CA LEU A 201 -51.57 -2.28 -12.32
C LEU A 201 -51.87 -1.50 -11.03
N GLY A 202 -51.01 -0.54 -10.69
CA GLY A 202 -51.19 0.39 -9.57
C GLY A 202 -51.32 1.82 -10.06
N THR A 203 -52.52 2.15 -10.53
CA THR A 203 -52.95 3.49 -10.93
C THR A 203 -53.00 4.44 -9.73
N GLY A 204 -52.44 5.64 -9.89
CA GLY A 204 -52.98 6.85 -9.28
C GLY A 204 -52.42 7.24 -7.92
N ASN A 205 -51.68 8.35 -7.89
CA ASN A 205 -51.91 9.32 -6.82
C ASN A 205 -51.70 10.76 -7.32
N ARG A 206 -52.82 11.40 -7.70
CA ARG A 206 -52.93 12.86 -7.81
C ARG A 206 -53.17 13.39 -6.40
N PHE A 207 -52.14 13.98 -5.78
CA PHE A 207 -52.38 14.91 -4.67
C PHE A 207 -52.26 16.34 -5.19
N ARG A 208 -53.43 16.90 -5.53
CA ARG A 208 -53.76 18.32 -5.44
C ARG A 208 -54.14 18.61 -3.99
N ARG A 209 -53.73 19.77 -3.48
CA ARG A 209 -54.32 20.61 -2.40
C ARG A 209 -53.17 21.46 -1.84
N SER A 210 -53.30 22.75 -1.57
CA SER A 210 -54.32 23.77 -1.79
C SER A 210 -53.61 25.11 -1.68
#